data_AF-A0A1I3RUU8-F1
#
_entry.id   AF-A0A1I3RUU8-F1
#
_cell.length_a   1.000
_cell.length_b   1.000
_cell.length_c   1.000
_cell.angle_alpha   90.00
_cell.angle_beta   90.00
_cell.angle_gamma   90.00
#
_symmetry.space_group_name_H-M   'P 1'
#
loop_
_entity.id
_entity.type
_entity.pdbx_description
1 polymer ?
#
loop_
_entity_poly.entity_id
_entity_poly.type
_entity_poly.pdbx_seq_one_letter_code
_entity_poly.pdbx_strand_id
1 'polypeptide(L)'
;HPGRVRSEAALAQIAGTCPIPASSGNTVRHRLNRGGDRRLNWALNTVVLTRMRTDPATRDYVARRTAEGKTGREIRRCLKRYTTRQIYRTLNAAAAPDRPASAA
;
A
#
# COMPACT_ATOMS: atom_id res chain seq x y z
N HIS A 1 2.52 4.16 17.98
CA HIS A 1 3.73 3.95 18.81
C HIS A 1 4.97 4.19 17.98
N PRO A 2 5.64 5.35 18.16
CA PRO A 2 6.99 5.57 17.65
C PRO A 2 7.89 4.38 17.97
N GLY A 3 8.69 3.92 17.01
CA GLY A 3 9.62 2.79 17.19
C GLY A 3 9.05 1.37 17.03
N ARG A 4 7.73 1.15 17.12
CA ARG A 4 7.16 -0.22 17.00
C ARG A 4 7.14 -0.77 15.56
N VAL A 5 6.95 0.11 14.57
CA VAL A 5 7.00 -0.24 13.14
C VAL A 5 8.19 0.46 12.49
N ARG A 6 9.24 -0.32 12.21
CA ARG A 6 10.57 0.19 11.85
C ARG A 6 10.73 0.60 10.37
N SER A 7 9.78 0.24 9.49
CA SER A 7 9.85 0.61 8.07
C SER A 7 8.50 0.47 7.36
N GLU A 8 8.39 1.07 6.17
CA GLU A 8 7.26 0.87 5.24
C GLU A 8 7.04 -0.60 4.89
N ALA A 9 8.12 -1.38 4.80
CA ALA A 9 8.08 -2.81 4.52
C ALA A 9 7.52 -3.59 5.72
N ALA A 10 7.95 -3.25 6.95
CA ALA A 10 7.42 -3.85 8.17
C ALA A 10 5.92 -3.62 8.30
N LEU A 11 5.42 -2.41 8.01
CA LEU A 11 3.98 -2.15 8.02
C LEU A 11 3.23 -3.01 6.98
N ALA A 12 3.79 -3.19 5.78
CA ALA A 12 3.17 -4.02 4.77
C ALA A 12 3.17 -5.51 5.09
N GLN A 13 4.19 -6.01 5.80
CA GLN A 13 4.18 -7.37 6.35
C GLN A 13 3.03 -7.52 7.36
N ILE A 14 2.91 -6.59 8.32
CA ILE A 14 1.83 -6.60 9.32
C ILE A 14 0.46 -6.53 8.64
N ALA A 15 0.31 -5.65 7.64
CA ALA A 15 -0.95 -5.47 6.93
C ALA A 15 -1.27 -6.57 5.90
N GLY A 16 -0.38 -7.55 5.66
CA GLY A 16 -0.55 -8.54 4.60
C GLY A 16 -0.60 -7.94 3.18
N THR A 17 0.00 -6.76 2.98
CA THR A 17 0.02 -6.04 1.68
C THR A 17 1.36 -6.10 0.98
N CYS A 18 2.35 -6.78 1.57
CA CYS A 18 3.63 -7.01 0.94
C CYS A 18 3.48 -7.92 -0.30
N PRO A 19 4.25 -7.65 -1.36
CA PRO A 19 4.29 -8.52 -2.53
C PRO A 19 4.96 -9.85 -2.17
N ILE A 20 4.31 -10.96 -2.53
CA ILE A 20 4.94 -12.30 -2.48
C ILE A 20 5.11 -12.77 -3.92
N PRO A 21 6.35 -12.98 -4.39
CA PRO A 21 6.60 -13.54 -5.71
C PRO A 21 5.88 -14.88 -5.90
N ALA A 22 5.34 -15.09 -7.08
CA ALA A 22 4.68 -16.32 -7.48
C ALA A 22 5.17 -16.69 -8.88
N SER A 23 6.47 -17.00 -8.98
CA SER A 23 7.11 -17.38 -10.23
C SER A 23 8.31 -18.27 -9.98
N SER A 24 8.45 -19.31 -10.82
CA SER A 24 9.65 -20.14 -10.95
C SER A 24 10.37 -19.91 -12.30
N GLY A 25 10.04 -18.84 -13.03
CA GLY A 25 10.56 -18.52 -14.37
C GLY A 25 10.27 -17.07 -14.82
N ASN A 26 10.25 -16.81 -16.13
CA ASN A 26 10.20 -15.46 -16.75
C ASN A 26 8.94 -14.60 -16.49
N THR A 27 7.92 -15.10 -15.78
CA THR A 27 6.69 -14.33 -15.54
C THR A 27 6.70 -13.70 -14.16
N VAL A 28 6.77 -12.38 -14.05
CA VAL A 28 6.73 -11.67 -12.76
C VAL A 28 5.30 -11.51 -12.25
N ARG A 29 4.74 -12.57 -11.66
CA ARG A 29 3.45 -12.52 -10.95
C ARG A 29 3.67 -12.50 -9.44
N HIS A 30 2.71 -11.91 -8.74
CA HIS A 30 2.68 -11.91 -7.28
C HIS A 30 1.44 -12.66 -6.82
N ARG A 31 1.54 -13.45 -5.75
CA ARG A 31 0.40 -14.08 -5.08
C ARG A 31 -0.14 -13.22 -3.94
N LEU A 32 -1.31 -13.58 -3.44
CA LEU A 32 -1.92 -12.94 -2.28
C LEU A 32 -1.14 -13.35 -1.03
N ASN A 33 -0.73 -12.38 -0.20
CA ASN A 33 -0.27 -12.69 1.15
C ASN A 33 -1.48 -13.02 2.03
N ARG A 34 -1.50 -14.24 2.59
CA ARG A 34 -2.55 -14.68 3.53
C ARG A 34 -2.18 -14.43 5.01
N GLY A 35 -0.92 -14.11 5.29
CA GLY A 35 -0.46 -13.71 6.62
C GLY A 35 -0.76 -12.24 6.93
N GLY A 36 -0.40 -11.85 8.16
CA GLY A 36 -0.64 -10.51 8.70
C GLY A 36 -2.04 -10.35 9.31
N ASP A 37 -2.34 -9.12 9.74
CA ASP A 37 -3.59 -8.72 10.34
C ASP A 37 -4.70 -8.57 9.28
N ARG A 38 -5.73 -9.42 9.41
CA ARG A 38 -6.87 -9.45 8.50
C ARG A 38 -7.78 -8.23 8.60
N ARG A 39 -7.92 -7.64 9.79
CA ARG A 39 -8.73 -6.44 10.02
C ARG A 39 -8.06 -5.24 9.36
N LEU A 40 -6.75 -5.11 9.52
CA LEU A 40 -5.97 -4.06 8.85
C LEU A 40 -6.04 -4.18 7.32
N ASN A 41 -5.87 -5.39 6.76
CA ASN A 41 -6.01 -5.61 5.33
C ASN A 41 -7.43 -5.33 4.81
N TRP A 42 -8.46 -5.60 5.62
CA TRP A 42 -9.85 -5.28 5.29
C TRP A 42 -10.08 -3.77 5.26
N ALA A 43 -9.60 -3.03 6.26
CA ALA A 43 -9.67 -1.57 6.27
C ALA A 43 -8.98 -0.95 5.04
N LEU A 44 -7.78 -1.43 4.70
CA LEU A 44 -7.06 -1.02 3.49
C LEU A 44 -7.82 -1.37 2.21
N ASN A 45 -8.54 -2.49 2.19
CA ASN A 45 -9.41 -2.85 1.07
C ASN A 45 -10.53 -1.84 0.87
N THR A 46 -11.21 -1.46 1.96
CA THR A 46 -12.30 -0.49 1.94
C THR A 46 -11.81 0.88 1.45
N VAL A 47 -10.65 1.34 1.94
CA VAL A 47 -10.02 2.58 1.47
C VAL A 47 -9.74 2.51 -0.04
N VAL A 48 -9.11 1.43 -0.52
CA VAL A 48 -8.79 1.27 -1.94
C VAL A 48 -10.06 1.23 -2.81
N LEU A 49 -11.10 0.51 -2.39
CA LEU A 49 -12.37 0.46 -3.14
C LEU A 49 -13.03 1.84 -3.21
N THR A 50 -12.97 2.61 -2.13
CA THR A 50 -13.50 3.98 -2.09
C THR A 50 -12.72 4.90 -3.03
N ARG A 51 -11.38 4.85 -2.98
CA ARG A 51 -10.50 5.63 -3.87
C ARG A 51 -10.71 5.28 -5.34
N MET A 52 -10.86 3.99 -5.68
CA MET A 52 -11.16 3.58 -7.05
C MET A 52 -12.47 4.16 -7.59
N ARG A 53 -13.43 4.50 -6.73
CA ARG A 53 -14.71 5.12 -7.11
C ARG A 53 -14.62 6.63 -7.20
N THR A 54 -13.91 7.25 -6.26
CA THR A 54 -14.05 8.69 -5.97
C THR A 54 -12.80 9.51 -6.29
N ASP A 55 -11.60 8.92 -6.26
CA ASP A 55 -10.34 9.63 -6.46
C ASP A 55 -9.90 9.55 -7.94
N PRO A 56 -9.83 10.69 -8.66
CA PRO A 56 -9.44 10.71 -10.06
C PRO A 56 -8.05 10.11 -10.29
N ALA A 57 -7.06 10.41 -9.43
CA ALA A 57 -5.70 9.90 -9.59
C ALA A 57 -5.64 8.36 -9.49
N THR A 58 -6.42 7.78 -8.57
CA THR A 58 -6.56 6.32 -8.47
C THR A 58 -7.25 5.75 -9.71
N ARG A 59 -8.26 6.42 -10.27
CA ARG A 59 -8.94 5.98 -11.50
C ARG A 59 -8.00 5.97 -12.69
N ASP A 60 -7.18 7.00 -12.86
CA ASP A 60 -6.17 7.09 -13.92
C ASP A 60 -5.12 5.98 -13.78
N TYR A 61 -4.68 5.72 -12.55
CA TYR A 61 -3.80 4.61 -12.26
C TYR A 61 -4.43 3.26 -12.64
N VAL A 62 -5.70 3.04 -12.30
CA VAL A 62 -6.42 1.81 -12.65
C VAL A 62 -6.50 1.66 -14.17
N ALA A 63 -6.92 2.70 -14.89
CA ALA A 63 -7.03 2.67 -16.36
C ALA A 63 -5.69 2.33 -17.01
N ARG A 64 -4.60 3.01 -16.60
CA ARG A 64 -3.26 2.74 -17.10
C ARG A 64 -2.81 1.30 -16.82
N ARG A 65 -2.98 0.79 -15.59
CA ARG A 65 -2.57 -0.59 -15.27
C ARG A 65 -3.43 -1.64 -15.97
N THR A 66 -4.69 -1.34 -16.24
CA THR A 66 -5.56 -2.19 -17.05
C THR A 66 -5.08 -2.25 -18.50
N ALA A 67 -4.69 -1.12 -19.10
CA ALA A 67 -4.10 -1.09 -20.44
C ALA A 67 -2.79 -1.88 -20.54
N GLU A 68 -2.00 -1.92 -19.46
CA GLU A 68 -0.80 -2.77 -19.36
C GLU A 68 -1.10 -4.27 -19.12
N GLY A 69 -2.36 -4.71 -19.18
CA GLY A 69 -2.75 -6.11 -19.06
C GLY A 69 -2.80 -6.65 -17.62
N LYS A 70 -2.77 -5.79 -16.58
CA LYS A 70 -2.97 -6.26 -15.20
C LYS A 70 -4.43 -6.57 -14.90
N THR A 71 -4.66 -7.65 -14.19
CA THR A 71 -5.99 -7.99 -13.66
C THR A 71 -6.40 -7.02 -12.57
N GLY A 72 -7.70 -6.79 -12.38
CA GLY A 72 -8.20 -5.95 -11.28
C GLY A 72 -7.74 -6.40 -9.90
N ARG A 73 -7.51 -7.71 -9.69
CA ARG A 73 -6.94 -8.26 -8.44
C ARG A 73 -5.48 -7.86 -8.23
N GLU A 74 -4.69 -7.73 -9.29
CA GLU A 74 -3.31 -7.26 -9.22
C GLU A 74 -3.24 -5.75 -9.01
N ILE A 75 -4.10 -5.00 -9.69
CA ILE A 75 -4.21 -3.55 -9.53
C ILE A 75 -4.57 -3.21 -8.07
N ARG A 76 -5.60 -3.85 -7.51
CA ARG A 76 -5.98 -3.68 -6.10
C ARG A 76 -4.84 -4.00 -5.13
N ARG A 77 -4.03 -5.03 -5.41
CA ARG A 77 -2.85 -5.35 -4.58
C ARG A 77 -1.77 -4.26 -4.64
N CYS A 78 -1.51 -3.71 -5.83
CA CYS A 78 -0.60 -2.57 -5.98
C CYS A 78 -1.10 -1.36 -5.19
N LEU A 79 -2.39 -1.01 -5.34
CA LEU A 79 -3.01 0.12 -4.63
C LEU A 79 -2.98 -0.06 -3.11
N LYS A 80 -3.24 -1.27 -2.61
CA LYS A 80 -3.10 -1.58 -1.18
C LYS A 80 -1.68 -1.34 -0.69
N ARG A 81 -0.66 -1.82 -1.41
CA ARG A 81 0.74 -1.58 -1.06
C ARG A 81 1.08 -0.08 -1.02
N TYR A 82 0.61 0.69 -2.00
CA TYR A 82 0.83 2.14 -2.02
C TYR A 82 0.10 2.86 -0.89
N THR A 83 -1.14 2.47 -0.60
CA THR A 83 -1.92 3.03 0.51
C THR A 83 -1.25 2.75 1.86
N THR A 84 -0.78 1.51 2.08
CA THR A 84 0.00 1.16 3.28
C THR A 84 1.25 2.03 3.41
N ARG A 85 1.99 2.24 2.33
CA ARG A 85 3.17 3.10 2.30
C ARG A 85 2.81 4.56 2.65
N GLN A 86 1.74 5.08 2.05
CA GLN A 86 1.28 6.45 2.31
C GLN A 86 0.89 6.63 3.78
N ILE A 87 0.17 5.66 4.37
CA ILE A 87 -0.21 5.69 5.78
C ILE A 87 1.03 5.71 6.68
N TYR A 88 2.02 4.84 6.41
CA TYR A 88 3.27 4.83 7.18
C TYR A 88 3.95 6.21 7.18
N ARG A 89 4.09 6.83 6.00
CA ARG A 89 4.69 8.16 5.87
C ARG A 89 3.89 9.23 6.60
N THR A 90 2.57 9.21 6.48
CA THR A 90 1.67 10.18 7.12
C THR A 90 1.75 10.09 8.64
N LEU A 91 1.71 8.87 9.19
CA LEU A 91 1.81 8.64 10.63
C LEU A 91 3.18 9.03 11.18
N ASN A 92 4.27 8.75 10.46
CA ASN A 92 5.60 9.14 10.89
C ASN A 92 5.85 10.65 10.78
N ALA A 93 5.30 11.30 9.75
CA ALA A 93 5.35 12.76 9.63
C ALA A 93 4.60 13.42 10.79
N ALA A 94 3.41 12.91 11.14
CA ALA A 94 2.62 13.40 12.26
C ALA A 94 3.26 13.11 13.64
N ALA A 95 4.08 12.05 13.74
CA ALA A 95 4.78 11.68 14.97
C ALA A 95 6.16 12.33 15.14
N ALA A 96 6.69 12.98 14.10
CA ALA A 96 7.88 13.78 14.23
C ALA A 96 7.56 15.00 15.11
N PRO A 97 8.33 15.30 16.17
CA PRO A 97 8.13 16.52 16.93
C PRO A 97 8.25 17.70 15.97
N ASP A 98 7.45 18.74 16.21
CA ASP A 98 7.44 19.98 15.45
C ASP A 98 8.89 20.46 15.33
N ARG A 99 9.48 20.31 14.14
CA ARG A 99 10.87 20.71 13.92
C ARG A 99 10.79 22.23 13.87
N PRO A 100 11.34 22.99 14.84
CA PRO A 100 11.28 24.43 14.77
C PRO A 100 11.86 24.85 13.43
N ALA A 101 11.14 25.72 12.72
CA ALA A 101 11.59 26.30 11.47
C ALA A 101 13.04 26.75 11.67
N SER A 102 13.95 26.20 10.87
CA SER A 102 15.35 26.58 10.87
C SER A 102 15.41 28.11 10.81
N ALA A 103 15.92 28.72 11.87
CA ALA A 103 16.23 30.14 11.90
C ALA A 103 17.17 30.44 10.73
N ALA A 104 16.75 31.41 9.91
CA ALA A 104 17.59 32.06 8.90
C ALA A 104 18.48 33.11 9.57
#